data_AF-A0A528TWD7-F1
#
_entry.id   AF-A0A528TWD7-F1
#
_cell.length_a   1.000
_cell.length_b   1.000
_cell.length_c   1.000
_cell.angle_alpha   90.00
_cell.angle_beta   90.00
_cell.angle_gamma   90.00
#
_symmetry.space_group_name_H-M   'P 1'
#
loop_
_entity.id
_entity.type
_entity.pdbx_description
1 polymer ?
#
loop_
_entity_poly.entity_id
_entity_poly.type
_entity_poly.pdbx_seq_one_letter_code
_entity_poly.pdbx_strand_id
1 'polypeptide(L)' 'MAELLVERFENMPPQLRVAARFVLDHPKDVALMSMREQAQQAGVSHSTMMRLARWLGLEGYEDMRSLYARALRE' A
#
# COMPACT_ATOMS: atom_id res chain seq x y z
N MET A 1 -4.92 -9.23 0.91
CA MET A 1 -3.92 -8.17 0.63
C MET A 1 -2.80 -8.16 1.68
N ALA A 2 -3.11 -8.07 2.96
CA ALA A 2 -2.10 -8.12 4.04
C ALA A 2 -1.19 -9.36 3.94
N GLU A 3 -1.76 -10.55 3.67
CA GLU A 3 -0.98 -11.79 3.48
C GLU A 3 0.05 -11.69 2.35
N LEU A 4 -0.32 -11.14 1.19
CA LEU A 4 0.59 -10.96 0.04
C LEU A 4 1.73 -9.99 0.35
N LEU A 5 1.42 -8.92 1.11
CA LEU A 5 2.42 -7.96 1.57
C LEU A 5 3.43 -8.62 2.51
N VAL A 6 2.97 -9.45 3.45
CA VAL A 6 3.82 -10.19 4.38
C VAL A 6 4.69 -11.22 3.64
N GLU A 7 4.11 -12.02 2.75
CA GLU A 7 4.82 -13.03 1.97
C GLU A 7 5.98 -12.42 1.15
N ARG A 8 5.75 -11.24 0.57
CA ARG A 8 6.75 -10.58 -0.29
C ARG A 8 7.67 -9.62 0.45
N PHE A 9 7.41 -9.32 1.73
CA PHE A 9 8.03 -8.22 2.46
C PHE A 9 9.57 -8.27 2.44
N GLU A 10 10.14 -9.43 2.73
CA GLU A 10 11.61 -9.62 2.81
C GLU A 10 12.32 -9.38 1.48
N ASN A 11 11.65 -9.65 0.36
CA ASN A 11 12.21 -9.51 -0.99
C ASN A 11 11.94 -8.14 -1.62
N MET A 12 11.23 -7.25 -0.93
CA MET A 12 10.94 -5.91 -1.45
C MET A 12 12.18 -5.00 -1.36
N PRO A 13 12.43 -4.14 -2.36
CA PRO A 13 13.36 -3.02 -2.24
C PRO A 13 13.08 -2.16 -0.99
N PRO A 14 14.09 -1.52 -0.37
CA PRO A 14 13.92 -0.80 0.90
C PRO A 14 12.76 0.21 0.93
N GLN A 15 12.61 1.01 -0.13
CA GLN A 15 11.52 1.98 -0.24
C GLN A 15 10.14 1.33 -0.38
N LEU A 16 10.05 0.15 -1.01
CA LEU A 16 8.79 -0.60 -1.08
C LEU A 16 8.45 -1.25 0.26
N ARG A 17 9.44 -1.66 1.06
CA ARG A 17 9.20 -2.14 2.43
C ARG A 17 8.63 -1.05 3.34
N VAL A 18 9.10 0.20 3.21
CA VAL A 18 8.55 1.33 3.98
C VAL A 18 7.08 1.56 3.61
N ALA A 19 6.77 1.60 2.31
CA ALA A 19 5.40 1.73 1.83
C ALA A 19 4.52 0.54 2.26
N ALA A 20 5.03 -0.70 2.16
CA ALA A 20 4.34 -1.91 2.56
C ALA A 20 4.06 -1.94 4.07
N ARG A 21 5.04 -1.49 4.89
CA ARG A 21 4.89 -1.36 6.34
C ARG A 21 3.76 -0.41 6.69
N PHE A 22 3.72 0.77 6.07
CA PHE A 22 2.62 1.70 6.24
C PHE A 22 1.26 1.05 5.91
N VAL A 23 1.16 0.34 4.78
CA VAL A 23 -0.09 -0.30 4.38
C VAL A 23 -0.53 -1.39 5.38
N LEU A 24 0.40 -2.14 5.96
CA LEU A 24 0.14 -3.16 6.97
C LEU A 24 -0.27 -2.57 8.32
N ASP A 25 0.41 -1.50 8.75
CA ASP A 25 0.21 -0.88 10.06
C ASP A 25 -1.03 0.05 10.06
N HIS A 26 -1.41 0.61 8.90
CA HIS A 26 -2.46 1.62 8.76
C HIS A 26 -3.54 1.27 7.71
N PRO A 27 -4.16 0.08 7.74
CA PRO A 27 -5.08 -0.37 6.68
C PRO A 27 -6.33 0.51 6.53
N LYS A 28 -6.79 1.16 7.61
CA LYS A 28 -7.92 2.11 7.57
C LYS A 28 -7.53 3.39 6.83
N ASP A 29 -6.35 3.93 7.11
CA ASP A 29 -5.85 5.14 6.45
C ASP A 29 -5.64 4.90 4.96
N VAL A 30 -5.21 3.69 4.58
CA VAL A 30 -5.12 3.27 3.17
C VAL A 30 -6.44 3.39 2.43
N ALA A 31 -7.55 3.03 3.08
CA ALA A 31 -8.87 3.14 2.49
C ALA A 31 -9.37 4.60 2.42
N LEU A 32 -9.08 5.40 3.44
CA LEU A 32 -9.75 6.68 3.68
C LEU A 32 -8.99 7.89 3.13
N MET A 33 -7.66 7.84 3.09
CA MET A 33 -6.81 8.96 2.66
C MET A 33 -6.50 8.91 1.16
N SER A 34 -6.11 10.05 0.58
CA SER A 34 -5.54 10.08 -0.77
C SER A 34 -4.16 9.42 -0.81
N MET A 35 -3.74 8.94 -1.99
CA MET A 35 -2.41 8.34 -2.16
C MET A 35 -1.27 9.31 -1.77
N ARG A 36 -1.46 10.62 -1.96
CA ARG A 36 -0.46 11.63 -1.62
C ARG A 36 -0.29 11.79 -0.11
N GLU A 37 -1.38 11.83 0.64
CA GLU A 37 -1.35 11.89 2.11
C GLU A 37 -0.71 10.65 2.70
N GLN A 38 -1.06 9.47 2.17
CA GLN A 38 -0.45 8.21 2.59
C GLN A 38 1.04 8.17 2.31
N ALA A 39 1.47 8.59 1.11
CA ALA A 39 2.89 8.66 0.77
C ALA A 39 3.64 9.59 1.72
N GLN A 40 3.05 10.74 2.05
CA GLN A 40 3.62 11.69 3.01
C GLN A 40 3.75 11.08 4.41
N GLN A 41 2.70 10.42 4.92
CA GLN A 41 2.74 9.78 6.24
C GLN A 41 3.72 8.61 6.30
N ALA A 42 3.80 7.82 5.23
CA ALA A 42 4.75 6.73 5.09
C ALA A 42 6.21 7.21 4.89
N GLY A 43 6.43 8.51 4.65
CA GLY A 43 7.78 9.05 4.38
C GLY A 43 8.35 8.61 3.03
N VAL A 44 7.50 8.31 2.04
CA VAL A 44 7.88 7.88 0.69
C VAL A 44 7.30 8.79 -0.39
N SER A 45 7.75 8.64 -1.62
CA SER A 45 7.14 9.33 -2.76
C SER A 45 5.82 8.67 -3.19
N HIS A 46 4.92 9.44 -3.79
CA HIS A 46 3.72 8.92 -4.45
C HIS A 46 4.05 7.85 -5.52
N SER A 47 5.15 8.03 -6.26
CA SER A 47 5.62 7.02 -7.22
C SER A 47 6.06 5.72 -6.56
N THR A 48 6.46 5.74 -5.29
CA THR A 48 6.79 4.53 -4.52
C THR A 48 5.52 3.76 -4.16
N MET A 49 4.42 4.44 -3.81
CA MET A 49 3.11 3.80 -3.63
C MET A 49 2.60 3.14 -4.91
N MET A 50 2.74 3.83 -6.06
CA MET A 50 2.43 3.24 -7.38
C MET A 50 3.29 2.01 -7.71
N ARG A 51 4.60 2.07 -7.42
CA ARG A 51 5.50 0.92 -7.62
C ARG A 51 5.17 -0.23 -6.69
N LEU A 52 4.74 0.02 -5.45
CA LEU A 52 4.28 -1.02 -4.54
C LEU A 52 3.09 -1.78 -5.13
N ALA A 53 2.07 -1.06 -5.62
CA ALA A 53 0.90 -1.70 -6.24
C ALA A 53 1.30 -2.59 -7.43
N ARG A 54 2.15 -2.09 -8.32
CA ARG A 54 2.69 -2.88 -9.45
C ARG A 54 3.53 -4.08 -9.00
N TRP A 55 4.33 -3.93 -7.94
CA TRP A 55 5.12 -5.02 -7.36
C TRP A 55 4.23 -6.15 -6.80
N LEU A 56 3.04 -5.80 -6.33
CA LEU A 56 2.00 -6.73 -5.87
C LEU A 56 1.17 -7.32 -7.02
N GLY A 57 1.46 -6.97 -8.27
CA GLY A 57 0.77 -7.47 -9.46
C GLY A 57 -0.55 -6.75 -9.78
N LEU A 58 -0.77 -5.56 -9.22
CA LEU A 58 -1.93 -4.72 -9.51
C LEU A 58 -1.64 -3.78 -10.69
N GLU A 59 -2.69 -3.35 -11.38
CA GLU A 59 -2.58 -2.41 -12.50
C GLU A 59 -2.24 -1.00 -11.98
N GLY A 60 -2.85 -0.62 -10.86
CA GLY A 60 -2.63 0.66 -10.21
C GLY A 60 -2.83 0.65 -8.70
N TYR A 61 -2.50 1.78 -8.10
CA TYR A 61 -2.69 1.98 -6.67
C TYR A 61 -4.17 1.96 -6.27
N GLU A 62 -5.08 2.45 -7.11
CA GLU A 62 -6.52 2.47 -6.80
C GLU A 62 -7.09 1.04 -6.65
N ASP A 63 -6.53 0.04 -7.33
CA ASP A 63 -6.92 -1.37 -7.12
C ASP A 63 -6.61 -1.80 -5.68
N MET A 64 -5.41 -1.43 -5.19
CA MET A 64 -5.00 -1.71 -3.82
C MET A 64 -5.93 -1.02 -2.81
N ARG A 65 -6.17 0.27 -3.00
CA ARG A 65 -7.04 1.07 -2.14
C ARG A 65 -8.47 0.54 -2.13
N SER A 66 -8.99 0.12 -3.27
CA SER A 66 -10.34 -0.43 -3.41
C SER A 66 -10.54 -1.71 -2.59
N LEU A 67 -9.51 -2.56 -2.48
CA LEU A 67 -9.55 -3.77 -1.65
C LEU A 67 -9.69 -3.43 -0.16
N TYR A 68 -8.94 -2.44 0.32
CA TYR A 68 -9.08 -1.96 1.71
C TYR A 68 -10.41 -1.23 1.95
N ALA A 69 -10.85 -0.39 1.01
CA ALA A 69 -12.12 0.31 1.11
C ALA A 69 -13.33 -0.63 1.08
N ARG A 70 -13.26 -1.74 0.34
CA ARG A 70 -14.29 -2.79 0.37
C ARG A 70 -14.35 -3.47 1.74
N ALA A 71 -13.21 -3.83 2.32
CA ALA A 71 -13.16 -4.49 3.62
C ALA A 71 -13.69 -3.64 4.79
N LEU A 72 -13.84 -2.31 4.62
CA LEU A 72 -14.49 -1.45 5.63
C LEU A 72 -16.02 -1.39 5.52
N ARG A 73 -16.58 -1.84 4.39
CA ARG A 73 -18.03 -1.82 4.13
C ARG A 73 -18.71 -3.15 4.47
N GLU A 74 -17.93 -4.18 4.75
CA GLU A 74 -18.35 -5.52 5.18
C GLU A 74 -18.14 -5.66 6.69
#